data_AF-A0A2N0ZQ66-F1
#
_entry.id   AF-A0A2N0ZQ66-F1
#
_cell.length_a   1.000
_cell.length_b   1.000
_cell.length_c   1.000
_cell.angle_alpha   90.00
_cell.angle_beta   90.00
_cell.angle_gamma   90.00
#
_symmetry.space_group_name_H-M   'P 1'
#
loop_
_entity.id
_entity.type
_entity.pdbx_description
1 polymer ?
#
loop_
_entity_poly.entity_id
_entity_poly.type
_entity_poly.pdbx_seq_one_letter_code
_entity_poly.pdbx_strand_id
1 'polypeptide(L)'
;MLNNNLQTLMVSMIMAVGVTLSGCDSTKEDAQNPEASAASTSEQSAADTSTQTTPTKTADLDGATAQQGIPVKYEVASWSAAPVDPLTVDALDDIKSTFGKVVSTDENSLDYASNSASKYRFMDTDAPYLDLIDSEKYLELGWYYANPTDSKKEKELSQNHAKKSYMLARQLMGDEGGKLIADMLGGQIIKNKTVGGQKIELAKCEFYSCMLVLNKADAQTDNS
;
A
#
# COMPACT_ATOMS: atom_id res chain seq x y z
N MET A 1 26.88 36.28 -36.16
CA MET A 1 27.48 35.94 -37.46
C MET A 1 27.83 34.46 -37.44
N LEU A 2 27.44 33.72 -38.50
CA LEU A 2 27.73 32.31 -38.86
C LEU A 2 27.38 31.23 -37.81
N ASN A 3 26.32 30.43 -37.93
CA ASN A 3 25.94 29.43 -38.96
C ASN A 3 26.84 28.18 -38.99
N ASN A 4 26.23 27.01 -38.71
CA ASN A 4 26.44 25.69 -39.31
C ASN A 4 25.24 24.81 -38.91
N ASN A 5 24.23 24.62 -39.76
CA ASN A 5 24.04 23.50 -40.70
C ASN A 5 24.20 22.11 -40.05
N LEU A 6 23.10 21.41 -39.74
CA LEU A 6 22.30 20.53 -40.63
C LEU A 6 22.93 19.13 -40.75
N GLN A 7 22.29 18.13 -40.14
CA GLN A 7 22.01 16.85 -40.81
C GLN A 7 20.97 16.02 -40.05
N THR A 8 19.85 15.84 -40.73
CA THR A 8 18.75 14.92 -40.45
C THR A 8 19.20 13.50 -40.72
N LEU A 9 18.91 12.56 -39.82
CA LEU A 9 18.91 11.13 -40.15
C LEU A 9 17.68 10.48 -39.50
N MET A 10 16.63 10.40 -40.32
CA MET A 10 15.54 9.46 -40.11
C MET A 10 16.04 8.06 -40.48
N VAL A 11 15.97 7.11 -39.56
CA VAL A 11 15.85 5.69 -39.91
C VAL A 11 14.79 5.08 -39.01
N SER A 12 13.62 4.92 -39.64
CA SER A 12 12.57 4.00 -39.23
C SER A 12 13.06 2.56 -39.26
N MET A 13 12.81 1.79 -38.21
CA MET A 13 12.51 0.37 -38.39
C MET A 13 11.61 -0.10 -37.24
N ILE A 14 10.31 -0.14 -37.52
CA ILE A 14 9.32 -0.90 -36.76
C ILE A 14 9.51 -2.36 -37.17
N MET A 15 9.85 -3.24 -36.23
CA MET A 15 9.65 -4.68 -36.38
C MET A 15 8.64 -5.13 -35.34
N ALA A 16 7.37 -5.13 -35.75
CA ALA A 16 6.32 -5.90 -35.13
C ALA A 16 6.49 -7.36 -35.58
N VAL A 17 6.83 -8.25 -34.65
CA VAL A 17 6.66 -9.69 -34.85
C VAL A 17 5.55 -10.12 -33.90
N GLY A 18 4.35 -10.26 -34.47
CA GLY A 18 3.23 -10.89 -33.80
C GLY A 18 3.47 -12.39 -33.70
N VAL A 19 3.28 -12.93 -32.51
CA VAL A 19 3.07 -14.37 -32.31
C VAL A 19 1.61 -14.53 -31.93
N THR A 20 0.79 -14.86 -32.93
CA THR A 20 -0.58 -15.33 -32.74
C THR A 20 -0.52 -16.76 -32.24
N LEU A 21 -0.90 -17.01 -30.98
CA LEU A 21 -1.27 -18.35 -30.54
C LEU A 21 -2.74 -18.56 -30.88
N SER A 22 -2.96 -19.36 -31.92
CA SER A 22 -4.23 -19.93 -32.35
C SER A 22 -4.82 -20.79 -31.23
N GLY A 23 -6.14 -20.74 -31.09
CA GLY A 23 -6.87 -21.29 -29.95
C GLY A 23 -7.00 -22.81 -29.88
N CYS A 24 -7.56 -23.25 -28.76
CA CYS A 24 -8.40 -24.44 -28.73
C CYS A 24 -9.86 -23.98 -28.65
N ASP A 25 -10.49 -24.06 -29.80
CA ASP A 25 -11.93 -24.13 -30.00
C ASP A 25 -12.45 -25.44 -29.41
N SER A 26 -13.59 -25.40 -28.75
CA SER A 26 -14.35 -26.59 -28.34
C SER A 26 -15.81 -26.24 -28.45
N THR A 27 -16.29 -26.16 -29.68
CA THR A 27 -17.71 -26.13 -29.98
C THR A 27 -18.12 -27.43 -30.66
N LYS A 28 -19.00 -28.19 -30.00
CA LYS A 28 -20.09 -28.98 -30.58
C LYS A 28 -21.27 -28.82 -29.60
N GLU A 29 -22.29 -28.06 -29.98
CA GLU A 29 -23.56 -28.55 -30.57
C GLU A 29 -24.28 -29.49 -29.57
N ASP A 30 -25.52 -29.31 -29.16
CA ASP A 30 -26.65 -28.62 -29.78
C ASP A 30 -27.76 -28.35 -28.76
N ALA A 31 -28.67 -27.47 -29.14
CA ALA A 31 -29.80 -26.96 -28.38
C ALA A 31 -30.86 -28.00 -27.98
N GLN A 32 -31.50 -27.79 -26.82
CA GLN A 32 -32.97 -27.83 -26.66
C GLN A 32 -33.40 -27.37 -25.26
N ASN A 33 -34.17 -26.28 -25.23
CA ASN A 33 -35.18 -25.92 -24.22
C ASN A 33 -36.49 -25.80 -25.03
N PRO A 34 -37.73 -25.89 -24.51
CA PRO A 34 -38.15 -25.91 -23.10
C PRO A 34 -39.29 -26.91 -22.76
N GLU A 35 -39.55 -27.14 -21.48
CA GLU A 35 -40.93 -27.29 -21.01
C GLU A 35 -41.08 -26.99 -19.51
N ALA A 36 -42.15 -26.26 -19.23
CA ALA A 36 -42.51 -25.66 -17.96
C ALA A 36 -43.16 -26.67 -17.00
N SER A 37 -43.03 -26.43 -15.69
CA SER A 37 -44.19 -26.22 -14.81
C SER A 37 -43.75 -25.99 -13.37
N ALA A 38 -44.30 -24.94 -12.80
CA ALA A 38 -44.19 -24.53 -11.41
C ALA A 38 -44.79 -25.56 -10.44
N ALA A 39 -44.27 -25.57 -9.20
CA ALA A 39 -45.05 -25.68 -7.99
C ALA A 39 -44.25 -25.12 -6.80
N SER A 40 -44.74 -24.01 -6.25
CA SER A 40 -44.35 -23.39 -4.98
C SER A 40 -44.61 -24.34 -3.80
N THR A 41 -43.94 -24.16 -2.66
CA THR A 41 -44.52 -23.60 -1.40
C THR A 41 -43.56 -23.79 -0.20
N SER A 42 -43.53 -22.72 0.63
CA SER A 42 -43.23 -22.64 2.09
C SER A 42 -41.81 -22.83 2.65
N GLU A 43 -41.15 -21.69 2.85
CA GLU A 43 -40.83 -21.02 4.14
C GLU A 43 -40.21 -21.76 5.35
N GLN A 44 -39.23 -21.03 5.92
CA GLN A 44 -38.89 -20.86 7.35
C GLN A 44 -37.81 -21.81 7.91
N SER A 45 -36.84 -21.42 8.74
CA SER A 45 -36.09 -20.19 9.06
C SER A 45 -35.08 -20.62 10.16
N ALA A 46 -33.99 -19.87 10.30
CA ALA A 46 -33.18 -19.69 11.51
C ALA A 46 -32.19 -20.81 11.91
N ALA A 47 -30.91 -20.46 11.78
CA ALA A 47 -29.98 -20.18 12.88
C ALA A 47 -28.61 -20.89 12.75
N ASP A 48 -27.58 -20.04 12.72
CA ASP A 48 -26.24 -20.21 13.24
C ASP A 48 -25.46 -21.48 12.91
N THR A 49 -24.43 -21.32 12.08
CA THR A 49 -23.05 -21.17 12.56
C THR A 49 -22.16 -20.86 11.35
N SER A 50 -21.69 -19.62 11.25
CA SER A 50 -20.59 -19.28 10.35
C SER A 50 -19.31 -19.96 10.84
N THR A 51 -19.08 -21.19 10.43
CA THR A 51 -17.77 -21.84 10.58
C THR A 51 -16.75 -21.02 9.79
N GLN A 52 -15.89 -20.31 10.52
CA GLN A 52 -14.60 -19.85 10.02
C GLN A 52 -13.90 -21.04 9.34
N THR A 53 -13.85 -21.02 8.02
CA THR A 53 -12.96 -21.91 7.26
C THR A 53 -11.54 -21.53 7.60
N THR A 54 -10.89 -22.34 8.42
CA THR A 54 -9.44 -22.37 8.58
C THR A 54 -8.81 -22.51 7.19
N PRO A 55 -7.80 -21.71 6.80
CA PRO A 55 -7.16 -21.89 5.52
C PRO A 55 -6.52 -23.28 5.51
N THR A 56 -6.93 -24.09 4.54
CA THR A 56 -6.36 -25.42 4.33
C THR A 56 -4.90 -25.23 3.93
N LYS A 57 -3.98 -25.90 4.63
CA LYS A 57 -2.55 -25.93 4.30
C LYS A 57 -2.36 -26.36 2.84
N THR A 58 -2.12 -25.42 1.95
CA THR A 58 -1.61 -25.72 0.61
C THR A 58 -0.14 -26.11 0.79
N ALA A 59 0.18 -27.38 0.53
CA ALA A 59 1.56 -27.82 0.41
C ALA A 59 2.20 -27.15 -0.82
N ASP A 60 3.44 -26.69 -0.69
CA ASP A 60 4.23 -26.24 -1.83
C ASP A 60 4.59 -27.45 -2.73
N LEU A 61 5.06 -27.19 -3.95
CA LEU A 61 5.39 -28.18 -4.99
C LEU A 61 6.45 -29.20 -4.56
N ASP A 62 7.15 -28.97 -3.45
CA ASP A 62 8.15 -29.86 -2.85
C ASP A 62 7.65 -30.62 -1.59
N GLY A 63 6.39 -30.45 -1.21
CA GLY A 63 5.80 -31.07 -0.02
C GLY A 63 6.07 -30.32 1.29
N ALA A 64 6.70 -29.14 1.26
CA ALA A 64 6.81 -28.28 2.43
C ALA A 64 5.45 -27.66 2.77
N THR A 65 4.90 -27.98 3.94
CA THR A 65 3.81 -27.19 4.52
C THR A 65 4.40 -25.96 5.19
N ALA A 66 4.26 -24.79 4.56
CA ALA A 66 4.50 -23.52 5.22
C ALA A 66 3.63 -23.44 6.49
N GLN A 67 4.25 -23.18 7.64
CA GLN A 67 3.49 -22.87 8.85
C GLN A 67 2.82 -21.51 8.63
N GLN A 68 1.54 -21.52 8.24
CA GLN A 68 0.74 -20.32 8.20
C GLN A 68 0.48 -19.88 9.64
N GLY A 69 1.24 -18.88 10.11
CA GLY A 69 0.99 -18.22 11.38
C GLY A 69 -0.35 -17.47 11.37
N ILE A 70 -0.82 -17.06 12.55
CA ILE A 70 -1.99 -16.18 12.64
C ILE A 70 -1.59 -14.77 12.20
N PRO A 71 -2.31 -14.14 11.24
CA PRO A 71 -2.05 -12.77 10.85
C PRO A 71 -2.02 -11.81 12.03
N VAL A 72 -1.10 -10.85 11.99
CA VAL A 72 -0.98 -9.83 13.03
C VAL A 72 -2.22 -8.93 12.97
N LYS A 73 -2.90 -8.79 14.11
CA LYS A 73 -4.03 -7.86 14.25
C LYS A 73 -3.51 -6.48 14.65
N TYR A 74 -3.93 -5.46 13.91
CA TYR A 74 -3.68 -4.06 14.23
C TYR A 74 -4.97 -3.46 14.79
N GLU A 75 -4.98 -3.22 16.10
CA GLU A 75 -6.17 -2.75 16.83
C GLU A 75 -6.37 -1.23 16.64
N VAL A 76 -6.52 -0.78 15.39
CA VAL A 76 -6.56 0.65 15.03
C VAL A 76 -7.68 1.41 15.74
N ALA A 77 -8.82 0.76 15.99
CA ALA A 77 -9.93 1.32 16.75
C ALA A 77 -9.57 1.72 18.19
N SER A 78 -8.52 1.11 18.77
CA SER A 78 -8.04 1.45 20.11
C SER A 78 -7.06 2.63 20.12
N TRP A 79 -6.63 3.11 18.95
CA TRP A 79 -5.65 4.19 18.83
C TRP A 79 -6.30 5.58 18.84
N SER A 80 -7.63 5.68 18.70
CA SER A 80 -8.38 6.94 18.69
C SER A 80 -8.93 7.32 20.07
N ALA A 81 -8.46 8.44 20.62
CA ALA A 81 -9.18 9.20 21.65
C ALA A 81 -8.67 10.65 21.79
N ALA A 82 -7.39 10.92 21.52
CA ALA A 82 -6.81 12.24 21.70
C ALA A 82 -6.89 13.10 20.42
N PRO A 83 -7.14 14.42 20.56
CA PRO A 83 -6.81 15.41 19.54
C PRO A 83 -5.33 15.31 19.14
N VAL A 84 -5.03 15.66 17.89
CA VAL A 84 -3.66 15.75 17.38
C VAL A 84 -3.42 17.17 16.88
N ASP A 85 -2.19 17.65 17.01
CA ASP A 85 -1.78 18.94 16.46
C ASP A 85 -1.62 18.81 14.95
N PRO A 86 -2.34 19.61 14.13
CA PRO A 86 -2.24 19.53 12.68
C PRO A 86 -0.83 19.88 12.18
N LEU A 87 -0.39 19.18 11.13
CA LEU A 87 0.87 19.43 10.44
C LEU A 87 0.64 19.63 8.94
N THR A 88 1.53 20.36 8.29
CA THR A 88 1.61 20.40 6.84
C THR A 88 2.61 19.35 6.34
N VAL A 89 2.44 18.87 5.11
CA VAL A 89 3.32 17.85 4.51
C VAL A 89 4.77 18.33 4.33
N ASP A 90 4.99 19.65 4.36
CA ASP A 90 6.32 20.27 4.25
C ASP A 90 7.01 20.49 5.60
N ALA A 91 6.32 20.26 6.73
CA ALA A 91 6.85 20.42 8.08
C ALA A 91 7.77 19.25 8.49
N LEU A 92 8.82 19.01 7.71
CA LEU A 92 9.65 17.81 7.76
C LEU A 92 10.25 17.53 9.16
N ASP A 93 10.65 18.55 9.91
CA ASP A 93 11.20 18.38 11.27
C ASP A 93 10.15 17.94 12.29
N ASP A 94 8.95 18.51 12.22
CA ASP A 94 7.82 18.12 13.06
C ASP A 94 7.33 16.70 12.70
N ILE A 95 7.31 16.38 11.40
CA ILE A 95 7.01 15.04 10.91
C ILE A 95 8.02 14.03 11.47
N LYS A 96 9.33 14.31 11.40
CA LYS A 96 10.37 13.44 11.99
C LYS A 96 10.15 13.25 13.50
N SER A 97 9.75 14.30 14.22
CA SER A 97 9.53 14.24 15.67
C SER A 97 8.45 13.23 16.08
N THR A 98 7.45 13.01 15.22
CA THR A 98 6.37 12.01 15.38
C THR A 98 6.91 10.59 15.54
N PHE A 99 8.05 10.30 14.92
CA PHE A 99 8.65 8.97 14.92
C PHE A 99 9.76 8.80 15.97
N GLY A 100 10.33 9.91 16.45
CA GLY A 100 11.40 9.95 17.43
C GLY A 100 12.74 10.34 16.81
N LYS A 101 13.84 9.89 17.41
CA LYS A 101 15.19 10.23 16.97
C LYS A 101 15.52 9.52 15.65
N VAL A 102 16.02 10.28 14.67
CA VAL A 102 16.64 9.72 13.47
C VAL A 102 17.93 8.99 13.85
N VAL A 103 18.02 7.72 13.47
CA VAL A 103 19.18 6.85 13.71
C VAL A 103 20.21 7.02 12.60
N SER A 104 19.77 7.11 11.34
CA SER A 104 20.64 7.35 10.19
C SER A 104 19.91 8.11 9.09
N THR A 105 20.68 8.88 8.32
CA THR A 105 20.22 9.58 7.12
C THR A 105 21.04 9.12 5.92
N ASP A 106 20.36 8.80 4.81
CA ASP A 106 20.95 8.58 3.50
C ASP A 106 20.48 9.67 2.53
N GLU A 107 21.38 10.57 2.16
CA GLU A 107 21.11 11.72 1.28
C GLU A 107 21.15 11.36 -0.22
N ASN A 108 21.49 10.11 -0.57
CA ASN A 108 21.59 9.63 -1.95
C ASN A 108 20.48 8.61 -2.28
N SER A 109 19.36 8.68 -1.56
CA SER A 109 18.22 7.81 -1.78
C SER A 109 17.40 8.23 -2.99
N LEU A 110 16.44 7.39 -3.35
CA LEU A 110 15.48 7.68 -4.41
C LEU A 110 14.06 7.61 -3.85
N ASP A 111 13.23 8.55 -4.30
CA ASP A 111 11.80 8.53 -4.04
C ASP A 111 11.06 7.49 -4.91
N TYR A 112 9.75 7.39 -4.71
CA TYR A 112 8.81 6.52 -5.39
C TYR A 112 8.85 6.68 -6.92
N ALA A 113 9.19 7.87 -7.41
CA ALA A 113 9.31 8.17 -8.83
C ALA A 113 10.77 8.24 -9.30
N SER A 114 11.70 7.70 -8.52
CA SER A 114 13.15 7.67 -8.81
C SER A 114 13.84 9.04 -8.91
N ASN A 115 13.29 10.07 -8.26
CA ASN A 115 14.00 11.34 -8.10
C ASN A 115 14.91 11.30 -6.87
N SER A 116 15.90 12.20 -6.83
CA SER A 116 16.79 12.36 -5.67
C SER A 116 16.00 12.65 -4.40
N ALA A 117 16.33 11.94 -3.32
CA ALA A 117 15.63 12.06 -2.04
C ALA A 117 16.56 11.80 -0.86
N SER A 118 16.16 12.31 0.31
CA SER A 118 16.78 11.97 1.59
C SER A 118 15.94 10.93 2.32
N LYS A 119 16.57 9.83 2.73
CA LYS A 119 15.94 8.78 3.54
C LYS A 119 16.38 8.90 4.99
N TYR A 120 15.42 9.08 5.88
CA TYR A 120 15.60 9.10 7.33
C TYR A 120 15.10 7.79 7.92
N ARG A 121 15.97 7.11 8.67
CA ARG A 121 15.63 5.85 9.35
C ARG A 121 15.57 6.07 10.85
N PHE A 122 14.52 5.53 11.49
CA PHE A 122 14.25 5.71 12.92
C PHE A 122 14.55 4.46 13.75
N MET A 123 15.09 3.41 13.13
CA MET A 123 15.38 2.11 13.74
C MET A 123 16.80 1.66 13.41
N ASP A 124 17.40 0.86 14.28
CA ASP A 124 18.68 0.21 14.00
C ASP A 124 18.57 -0.72 12.78
N THR A 125 19.70 -1.02 12.12
CA THR A 125 19.71 -1.76 10.85
C THR A 125 19.24 -3.21 10.95
N ASP A 126 19.29 -3.80 12.13
CA ASP A 126 18.84 -5.16 12.45
C ASP A 126 17.41 -5.23 13.02
N ALA A 127 16.73 -4.08 13.13
CA ALA A 127 15.36 -4.00 13.62
C ALA A 127 14.34 -3.83 12.47
N PRO A 128 13.07 -4.25 12.67
CA PRO A 128 11.96 -3.89 11.79
C PRO A 128 11.97 -2.40 11.44
N TYR A 129 12.10 -2.10 10.15
CA TYR A 129 12.36 -0.74 9.69
C TYR A 129 11.14 0.18 9.88
N LEU A 130 11.46 1.47 10.02
CA LEU A 130 10.55 2.61 9.95
C LEU A 130 11.36 3.74 9.33
N ASP A 131 10.94 4.15 8.14
CA ASP A 131 11.67 5.05 7.26
C ASP A 131 10.75 6.18 6.77
N LEU A 132 11.30 7.38 6.65
CA LEU A 132 10.71 8.52 5.97
C LEU A 132 11.61 8.89 4.79
N ILE A 133 11.07 8.98 3.59
CA ILE A 133 11.79 9.47 2.42
C ILE A 133 11.19 10.81 2.03
N ASP A 134 12.06 11.82 1.90
CA ASP A 134 11.69 13.19 1.60
C ASP A 134 12.34 13.61 0.28
N SER A 135 11.50 14.02 -0.68
CA SER A 135 11.94 14.64 -1.93
C SER A 135 11.17 15.93 -2.19
N GLU A 136 11.50 16.62 -3.28
CA GLU A 136 10.79 17.82 -3.71
C GLU A 136 9.28 17.56 -3.90
N LYS A 137 8.92 16.40 -4.45
CA LYS A 137 7.53 16.10 -4.84
C LYS A 137 6.81 15.18 -3.87
N TYR A 138 7.54 14.35 -3.13
CA TYR A 138 6.93 13.31 -2.32
C TYR A 138 7.43 13.33 -0.89
N LEU A 139 6.52 12.98 0.02
CA LEU A 139 6.83 12.50 1.35
C LEU A 139 6.36 11.05 1.43
N GLU A 140 7.28 10.15 1.72
CA GLU A 140 6.98 8.71 1.80
C GLU A 140 7.24 8.18 3.19
N LEU A 141 6.27 7.46 3.71
CA LEU A 141 6.39 6.72 4.95
C LEU A 141 6.39 5.23 4.65
N GLY A 142 7.48 4.56 5.02
CA GLY A 142 7.63 3.11 4.88
C GLY A 142 7.84 2.47 6.24
N TRP A 143 7.16 1.35 6.51
CA TRP A 143 7.47 0.55 7.70
C TRP A 143 7.23 -0.94 7.49
N TYR A 144 7.90 -1.73 8.31
CA TYR A 144 7.76 -3.19 8.31
C TYR A 144 6.35 -3.62 8.75
N TYR A 145 5.70 -4.44 7.91
CA TYR A 145 4.42 -5.07 8.17
C TYR A 145 4.65 -6.51 8.62
N ALA A 146 4.37 -6.82 9.88
CA ALA A 146 4.85 -8.04 10.51
C ALA A 146 4.32 -9.32 9.85
N ASN A 147 5.23 -10.29 9.69
CA ASN A 147 4.91 -11.63 9.25
C ASN A 147 4.17 -12.39 10.37
N PRO A 148 3.14 -13.19 10.03
CA PRO A 148 2.48 -14.08 10.98
C PRO A 148 3.42 -14.96 11.83
N THR A 149 4.60 -15.33 11.33
CA THR A 149 5.58 -16.18 12.04
C THR A 149 6.62 -15.39 12.85
N ASP A 150 6.60 -14.06 12.80
CA ASP A 150 7.55 -13.22 13.52
C ASP A 150 7.47 -13.43 15.04
N SER A 151 8.58 -13.11 15.71
CA SER A 151 8.64 -13.08 17.16
C SER A 151 7.65 -12.06 17.73
N LYS A 152 7.30 -12.23 19.01
CA LYS A 152 6.44 -11.26 19.72
C LYS A 152 7.01 -9.85 19.66
N LYS A 153 8.33 -9.70 19.82
CA LYS A 153 9.02 -8.39 19.81
C LYS A 153 8.92 -7.70 18.44
N GLU A 154 9.10 -8.44 17.34
CA GLU A 154 8.98 -7.88 15.99
C GLU A 154 7.55 -7.45 15.67
N LYS A 155 6.56 -8.25 16.09
CA LYS A 155 5.13 -7.91 15.96
C LYS A 155 4.78 -6.65 16.74
N GLU A 156 5.25 -6.53 17.99
CA GLU A 156 5.06 -5.34 18.81
C GLU A 156 5.70 -4.10 18.17
N LEU A 157 6.91 -4.23 17.60
CA LEU A 157 7.56 -3.14 16.87
C LEU A 157 6.76 -2.72 15.64
N SER A 158 6.30 -3.67 14.81
CA SER A 158 5.46 -3.37 13.64
C SER A 158 4.15 -2.67 14.02
N GLN A 159 3.48 -3.11 15.09
CA GLN A 159 2.28 -2.46 15.61
C GLN A 159 2.57 -1.03 16.11
N ASN A 160 3.71 -0.80 16.77
CA ASN A 160 4.12 0.53 17.20
C ASN A 160 4.43 1.45 16.03
N HIS A 161 5.06 0.94 14.97
CA HIS A 161 5.31 1.69 13.74
C HIS A 161 3.98 2.09 13.09
N ALA A 162 3.06 1.13 12.92
CA ALA A 162 1.73 1.41 12.39
C ALA A 162 0.96 2.45 13.21
N LYS A 163 1.09 2.43 14.54
CA LYS A 163 0.48 3.43 15.43
C LYS A 163 1.09 4.83 15.26
N LYS A 164 2.40 4.94 15.05
CA LYS A 164 3.05 6.22 14.73
C LYS A 164 2.62 6.72 13.34
N SER A 165 2.53 5.83 12.35
CA SER A 165 2.01 6.16 11.02
C SER A 165 0.56 6.64 11.07
N TYR A 166 -0.27 6.01 11.91
CA TYR A 166 -1.64 6.46 12.19
C TYR A 166 -1.67 7.86 12.80
N MET A 167 -0.79 8.15 13.74
CA MET A 167 -0.67 9.49 14.35
C MET A 167 -0.30 10.53 13.29
N LEU A 168 0.75 10.28 12.48
CA LEU A 168 1.15 11.20 11.41
C LEU A 168 0.00 11.44 10.43
N ALA A 169 -0.65 10.37 9.98
CA ALA A 169 -1.74 10.48 9.02
C ALA A 169 -2.88 11.35 9.58
N ARG A 170 -3.19 11.25 10.88
CA ARG A 170 -4.15 12.15 11.52
C ARG A 170 -3.68 13.59 11.62
N GLN A 171 -2.39 13.83 11.86
CA GLN A 171 -1.85 15.18 11.90
C GLN A 171 -1.93 15.86 10.52
N LEU A 172 -1.73 15.10 9.44
CA LEU A 172 -1.74 15.63 8.07
C LEU A 172 -3.14 15.72 7.44
N MET A 173 -4.08 14.84 7.82
CA MET A 173 -5.35 14.64 7.11
C MET A 173 -6.57 14.55 8.04
N GLY A 174 -6.40 14.80 9.34
CA GLY A 174 -7.45 14.62 10.34
C GLY A 174 -7.92 13.17 10.45
N ASP A 175 -9.16 12.96 10.87
CA ASP A 175 -9.71 11.61 11.08
C ASP A 175 -9.75 10.77 9.80
N GLU A 176 -9.83 11.40 8.63
CA GLU A 176 -9.73 10.70 7.35
C GLU A 176 -8.36 10.05 7.14
N GLY A 177 -7.29 10.67 7.64
CA GLY A 177 -5.95 10.06 7.65
C GLY A 177 -5.85 8.84 8.55
N GLY A 178 -6.51 8.89 9.72
CA GLY A 178 -6.62 7.71 10.58
C GLY A 178 -7.35 6.56 9.89
N LYS A 179 -8.46 6.89 9.21
CA LYS A 179 -9.20 5.92 8.39
C LYS A 179 -8.37 5.36 7.25
N LEU A 180 -7.59 6.18 6.54
CA LEU A 180 -6.68 5.74 5.48
C LEU A 180 -5.74 4.64 5.99
N ILE A 181 -5.11 4.83 7.14
CA ILE A 181 -4.20 3.85 7.74
C ILE A 181 -4.94 2.58 8.15
N ALA A 182 -6.14 2.70 8.71
CA ALA A 182 -6.97 1.54 9.04
C ALA A 182 -7.32 0.71 7.81
N ASP A 183 -7.77 1.36 6.73
CA ASP A 183 -8.14 0.72 5.47
C ASP A 183 -6.91 0.04 4.84
N MET A 184 -5.75 0.69 4.86
CA MET A 184 -4.49 0.16 4.34
C MET A 184 -4.00 -1.08 5.11
N LEU A 185 -4.04 -1.04 6.45
CA LEU A 185 -3.71 -2.20 7.30
C LEU A 185 -4.73 -3.34 7.13
N GLY A 186 -5.96 -3.01 6.73
CA GLY A 186 -7.00 -3.96 6.31
C GLY A 186 -6.77 -4.56 4.91
N GLY A 187 -5.68 -4.22 4.24
CA GLY A 187 -5.30 -4.75 2.92
C GLY A 187 -5.85 -3.96 1.74
N GLN A 188 -6.46 -2.79 1.96
CA GLN A 188 -6.89 -1.93 0.85
C GLN A 188 -5.69 -1.22 0.22
N ILE A 189 -5.74 -1.12 -1.12
CA ILE A 189 -4.80 -0.31 -1.90
C ILE A 189 -5.53 0.97 -2.30
N ILE A 190 -4.97 2.10 -1.92
CA ILE A 190 -5.49 3.43 -2.23
C ILE A 190 -4.47 4.13 -3.11
N LYS A 191 -4.92 4.68 -4.24
CA LYS A 191 -4.03 5.27 -5.25
C LYS A 191 -4.68 6.49 -5.87
N ASN A 192 -3.90 7.55 -6.13
CA ASN A 192 -4.33 8.77 -6.83
C ASN A 192 -5.63 9.37 -6.25
N LYS A 193 -5.67 9.55 -4.92
CA LYS A 193 -6.87 10.00 -4.21
C LYS A 193 -6.52 11.14 -3.25
N THR A 194 -7.42 12.11 -3.11
CA THR A 194 -7.32 13.11 -2.04
C THR A 194 -8.04 12.63 -0.78
N VAL A 195 -7.38 12.74 0.37
CA VAL A 195 -7.88 12.33 1.69
C VAL A 195 -7.51 13.43 2.68
N GLY A 196 -8.50 13.99 3.38
CA GLY A 196 -8.29 15.10 4.32
C GLY A 196 -7.57 16.31 3.71
N GLY A 197 -7.78 16.57 2.41
CA GLY A 197 -7.08 17.62 1.67
C GLY A 197 -5.69 17.24 1.14
N GLN A 198 -5.09 16.14 1.60
CA GLN A 198 -3.80 15.67 1.13
C GLN A 198 -3.95 14.73 -0.07
N LYS A 199 -3.17 14.95 -1.12
CA LYS A 199 -3.10 14.05 -2.27
C LYS A 199 -2.23 12.83 -1.95
N ILE A 200 -2.82 11.65 -2.09
CA ILE A 200 -2.20 10.34 -1.91
C ILE A 200 -1.88 9.77 -3.28
N GLU A 201 -0.60 9.53 -3.54
CA GLU A 201 -0.19 8.79 -4.75
C GLU A 201 -0.43 7.30 -4.55
N LEU A 202 -0.03 6.76 -3.40
CA LEU A 202 -0.15 5.34 -3.07
C LEU A 202 -0.21 5.12 -1.56
N ALA A 203 -1.13 4.27 -1.10
CA ALA A 203 -1.15 3.72 0.24
C ALA A 203 -1.49 2.23 0.16
N LYS A 204 -0.59 1.35 0.62
CA LYS A 204 -0.81 -0.10 0.68
C LYS A 204 0.05 -0.78 1.76
N CYS A 205 -0.43 -1.91 2.26
CA CYS A 205 0.38 -2.88 3.01
C CYS A 205 0.38 -4.23 2.27
N GLU A 206 1.54 -4.66 1.80
CA GLU A 206 1.73 -5.94 1.11
C GLU A 206 3.16 -6.45 1.30
N PHE A 207 3.37 -7.77 1.19
CA PHE A 207 4.71 -8.38 1.22
C PHE A 207 5.61 -7.90 2.37
N TYR A 208 5.05 -7.84 3.59
CA TYR A 208 5.75 -7.41 4.81
C TYR A 208 6.21 -5.94 4.80
N SER A 209 5.59 -5.11 3.96
CA SER A 209 5.86 -3.69 3.83
C SER A 209 4.57 -2.89 3.79
N CYS A 210 4.51 -1.79 4.55
CA CYS A 210 3.51 -0.75 4.38
C CYS A 210 4.17 0.50 3.80
N MET A 211 3.51 1.12 2.84
CA MET A 211 3.99 2.31 2.15
C MET A 211 2.85 3.31 2.00
N LEU A 212 3.10 4.55 2.41
CA LEU A 212 2.24 5.71 2.19
C LEU A 212 3.05 6.79 1.47
N VAL A 213 2.64 7.15 0.25
CA VAL A 213 3.27 8.14 -0.62
C VAL A 213 2.32 9.34 -0.75
N LEU A 214 2.75 10.49 -0.24
CA LEU A 214 2.02 11.75 -0.25
C LEU A 214 2.62 12.68 -1.30
N ASN A 215 1.78 13.33 -2.10
CA ASN A 215 2.22 14.35 -3.06
C ASN A 215 2.25 15.73 -2.41
N LYS A 216 3.37 16.43 -2.47
CA LYS A 216 3.54 17.78 -1.89
C LYS A 216 2.99 18.92 -2.75
N ALA A 217 2.66 18.65 -4.02
CA ALA A 217 2.46 19.68 -5.04
C ALA A 217 1.28 20.65 -4.80
N ASP A 218 0.27 20.28 -3.99
CA ASP A 218 -0.81 21.21 -3.67
C ASP A 218 -0.45 22.15 -2.50
N ALA A 219 0.48 21.78 -1.62
CA ALA A 219 0.94 22.63 -0.50
C ALA A 219 1.78 23.83 -0.96
N GLN A 220 2.34 23.78 -2.17
CA GLN A 220 3.13 24.86 -2.74
C GLN A 220 2.30 25.94 -3.45
N THR A 221 1.00 25.71 -3.70
CA THR A 221 0.16 26.66 -4.44
C THR A 221 -0.43 27.80 -3.59
N ASP A 222 -0.33 27.72 -2.26
CA ASP A 222 -0.81 28.77 -1.34
C ASP A 222 0.27 29.81 -0.96
N ASN A 223 1.49 29.69 -1.50
CA ASN A 223 2.63 30.58 -1.21
C ASN A 223 3.21 31.30 -2.45
N SER A 224 2.46 31.39 -3.57
CA SER A 224 2.86 32.15 -4.77
C SER A 224 1.96 33.35 -5.04
#